data_AF-A0A9R0YMQ6-F1
#
_entry.id   AF-A0A9R0YMQ6-F1
#
_cell.length_a   1.000
_cell.length_b   1.000
_cell.length_c   1.000
_cell.angle_alpha   90.00
_cell.angle_beta   90.00
_cell.angle_gamma   90.00
#
_symmetry.space_group_name_H-M   'P 1'
#
loop_
_entity.id
_entity.type
_entity.pdbx_description
1 polymer ?
#
loop_
_entity_poly.entity_id
_entity_poly.type
_entity_poly.pdbx_seq_one_letter_code
_entity_poly.pdbx_strand_id
1 'polypeptide(L)'
;MATVLDVSIEDLQYDFDMQASDSIKHPRNYARNFLEYCCFRALAQVSQVAGYLADKSLRRLTFDMMLAWEVPSSSSQLTVKVDVDSTVSLEAFSRIAPAIPTIADVVTSSNLFDVLSSTTGGRLPFPVYDKYLAGLDRSPSVL
;
A
#
# COMPACT_ATOMS: atom_id res chain seq x y z
N MET A 1 0.02 -0.26 20.72
CA MET A 1 0.29 -0.38 19.28
C MET A 1 -0.91 0.23 18.57
N ALA A 2 -0.72 1.31 17.83
CA ALA A 2 -1.83 2.04 17.22
C ALA A 2 -2.40 1.24 16.03
N THR A 3 -3.69 0.87 16.11
CA THR A 3 -4.46 0.33 15.01
C THR A 3 -5.01 1.51 14.20
N VAL A 4 -4.79 1.51 12.88
CA VAL A 4 -5.22 2.65 12.01
C VAL A 4 -6.75 2.75 11.92
N LEU A 5 -7.47 1.66 12.16
CA LEU A 5 -8.92 1.59 11.95
C LEU A 5 -9.76 1.44 13.23
N ASP A 6 -9.14 1.21 14.40
CA ASP A 6 -9.83 0.87 15.67
C ASP A 6 -10.99 -0.15 15.50
N VAL A 7 -10.86 -1.05 14.52
CA VAL A 7 -11.84 -2.07 14.14
C VAL A 7 -11.15 -3.42 14.17
N SER A 8 -11.85 -4.46 14.63
CA SER A 8 -11.28 -5.81 14.65
C SER A 8 -11.12 -6.37 13.23
N ILE A 9 -10.20 -7.32 13.05
CA ILE A 9 -10.03 -7.99 11.76
C ILE A 9 -11.29 -8.76 11.33
N GLU A 10 -12.05 -9.28 12.31
CA GLU A 10 -13.28 -10.03 12.12
C GLU A 10 -14.40 -9.12 11.60
N ASP A 11 -14.55 -7.93 12.18
CA ASP A 11 -15.51 -6.93 11.72
C ASP A 11 -15.16 -6.43 10.31
N LEU A 12 -13.87 -6.22 10.03
CA LEU A 12 -13.40 -5.88 8.68
C LEU A 12 -13.72 -6.96 7.65
N GLN A 13 -13.53 -8.23 8.03
CA GLN A 13 -13.82 -9.37 7.17
C GLN A 13 -15.32 -9.51 6.91
N TYR A 14 -16.13 -9.36 7.96
CA TYR A 14 -17.58 -9.35 7.86
C TYR A 14 -18.07 -8.23 6.92
N ASP A 15 -17.58 -7.00 7.12
CA ASP A 15 -17.91 -5.86 6.28
C ASP A 15 -17.56 -6.11 4.80
N PHE A 16 -16.37 -6.66 4.56
CA PHE A 16 -15.92 -7.01 3.22
C PHE A 16 -16.82 -8.09 2.59
N ASP A 17 -17.11 -9.16 3.32
CA ASP A 17 -17.93 -10.27 2.82
C ASP A 17 -19.38 -9.85 2.52
N MET A 18 -19.90 -8.88 3.29
CA MET A 18 -21.23 -8.32 3.10
C MET A 18 -21.30 -7.38 1.88
N GLN A 19 -20.25 -6.57 1.64
CA GLN A 19 -20.25 -5.55 0.59
C GLN A 19 -19.71 -6.05 -0.76
N ALA A 20 -18.80 -7.02 -0.75
CA ALA A 20 -18.13 -7.50 -1.96
C ALA A 20 -19.00 -8.48 -2.75
N SER A 21 -18.97 -8.36 -4.08
CA SER A 21 -19.60 -9.30 -5.00
C SER A 21 -18.90 -10.67 -4.99
N ASP A 22 -19.61 -11.72 -5.40
CA ASP A 22 -19.06 -13.09 -5.40
C ASP A 22 -17.81 -13.26 -6.29
N SER A 23 -17.71 -12.48 -7.37
CA SER A 23 -16.51 -12.44 -8.22
C SER A 23 -15.26 -11.93 -7.49
N ILE A 24 -15.45 -10.99 -6.56
CA ILE A 24 -14.39 -10.43 -5.71
C ILE A 24 -14.06 -11.39 -4.57
N LYS A 25 -15.04 -12.13 -4.06
CA LYS A 25 -14.84 -13.14 -3.01
C LYS A 25 -14.32 -14.48 -3.52
N HIS A 26 -13.96 -14.58 -4.80
CA HIS A 26 -13.45 -15.81 -5.38
C HIS A 26 -12.20 -16.32 -4.62
N PRO A 27 -12.13 -17.61 -4.21
CA PRO A 27 -11.08 -18.13 -3.32
C PRO A 27 -9.64 -17.83 -3.76
N ARG A 28 -9.39 -17.82 -5.08
CA ARG A 28 -8.07 -17.50 -5.65
C ARG A 28 -7.59 -16.07 -5.36
N ASN A 29 -8.52 -15.13 -5.20
CA ASN A 29 -8.21 -13.71 -5.05
C ASN A 29 -8.63 -13.15 -3.69
N TYR A 30 -9.37 -13.94 -2.88
CA TYR A 30 -9.95 -13.49 -1.61
C TYR A 30 -8.93 -12.77 -0.72
N ALA A 31 -7.77 -13.39 -0.49
CA ALA A 31 -6.75 -12.81 0.38
C ALA A 31 -6.20 -11.48 -0.15
N ARG A 32 -5.99 -11.34 -1.48
CA ARG A 32 -5.54 -10.08 -2.10
C ARG A 32 -6.63 -9.01 -2.03
N ASN A 33 -7.86 -9.38 -2.36
CA ASN A 33 -8.99 -8.46 -2.40
C ASN A 33 -9.36 -7.96 -0.99
N PHE A 34 -9.30 -8.85 0.01
CA PHE A 34 -9.52 -8.47 1.39
C PHE A 34 -8.39 -7.56 1.92
N LEU A 35 -7.14 -7.85 1.56
CA LEU A 35 -6.01 -6.97 1.88
C LEU A 35 -6.17 -5.59 1.22
N GLU A 36 -6.50 -5.54 -0.08
CA GLU A 36 -6.78 -4.28 -0.80
C GLU A 36 -7.86 -3.47 -0.07
N TYR A 37 -8.98 -4.10 0.29
CA TYR A 37 -10.05 -3.47 1.05
C TYR A 37 -9.55 -2.86 2.38
N CYS A 38 -8.78 -3.62 3.15
CA CYS A 38 -8.20 -3.14 4.40
C CYS A 38 -7.23 -1.96 4.18
N CYS A 39 -6.37 -2.06 3.17
CA CYS A 39 -5.43 -0.99 2.80
C CYS A 39 -6.17 0.27 2.41
N PHE A 40 -7.21 0.18 1.58
CA PHE A 40 -7.97 1.33 1.11
C PHE A 40 -8.69 2.03 2.26
N ARG A 41 -9.30 1.27 3.18
CA ARG A 41 -9.90 1.84 4.39
C ARG A 41 -8.88 2.57 5.25
N ALA A 42 -7.73 1.94 5.51
CA ALA A 42 -6.66 2.53 6.31
C ALA A 42 -6.11 3.81 5.67
N LEU A 43 -5.84 3.77 4.37
CA LEU A 43 -5.30 4.90 3.60
C LEU A 43 -6.30 6.06 3.49
N ALA A 44 -7.60 5.77 3.38
CA ALA A 44 -8.64 6.79 3.40
C ALA A 44 -8.71 7.55 4.74
N GLN A 45 -8.41 6.89 5.86
CA GLN A 45 -8.36 7.52 7.19
C GLN A 45 -7.11 8.38 7.39
N VAL A 46 -5.93 7.82 7.12
CA VAL A 46 -4.64 8.53 7.34
C VAL A 46 -4.44 9.71 6.39
N SER A 47 -5.02 9.66 5.19
CA SER A 47 -4.93 10.75 4.21
C SER A 47 -5.79 11.97 4.56
N GLN A 48 -6.64 11.90 5.58
CA GLN A 48 -7.39 13.06 6.10
C GLN A 48 -6.47 14.05 6.84
N VAL A 49 -5.26 13.63 7.23
CA VAL A 49 -4.32 14.46 7.97
C VAL A 49 -3.42 15.21 7.00
N ALA A 50 -3.40 16.55 7.10
CA ALA A 50 -2.48 17.36 6.30
C ALA A 50 -1.02 16.98 6.59
N GLY A 51 -0.21 16.84 5.53
CA GLY A 51 1.19 16.44 5.65
C GLY A 51 1.39 14.97 6.03
N TYR A 52 0.39 14.10 5.83
CA TYR A 52 0.52 12.66 6.14
C TYR A 52 1.75 12.01 5.49
N LEU A 53 2.16 12.48 4.31
CA LEU A 53 3.36 11.98 3.62
C LEU A 53 4.67 12.38 4.31
N ALA A 54 4.71 13.38 5.19
CA ALA A 54 5.87 13.71 6.01
C ALA A 54 6.19 12.59 7.02
N ASP A 55 5.18 11.82 7.42
CA ASP A 55 5.30 10.74 8.39
C ASP A 55 5.98 9.51 7.76
N LYS A 56 7.22 9.24 8.20
CA LYS A 56 7.99 8.08 7.75
C LYS A 56 7.33 6.75 8.11
N SER A 57 6.61 6.69 9.24
CA SER A 57 5.90 5.48 9.65
C SER A 57 4.76 5.17 8.68
N LEU A 58 4.08 6.19 8.16
CA LEU A 58 3.03 6.01 7.15
C LEU A 58 3.59 5.59 5.79
N ARG A 59 4.71 6.19 5.35
CA ARG A 59 5.42 5.74 4.14
C ARG A 59 5.92 4.30 4.29
N ARG A 60 6.30 3.88 5.50
CA ARG A 60 6.66 2.50 5.74
C ARG A 60 5.44 1.57 5.72
N LEU A 61 4.34 1.99 6.34
CA LEU A 61 3.08 1.25 6.33
C LEU A 61 2.60 0.98 4.90
N THR A 62 2.60 1.98 4.02
CA THR A 62 2.17 1.79 2.62
C THR A 62 3.08 0.83 1.86
N PHE A 63 4.38 0.85 2.13
CA PHE A 63 5.33 -0.11 1.55
C PHE A 63 5.11 -1.53 2.08
N ASP A 64 4.88 -1.68 3.37
CA ASP A 64 4.60 -2.99 3.99
C ASP A 64 3.27 -3.57 3.49
N MET A 65 2.26 -2.73 3.21
CA MET A 65 1.01 -3.12 2.54
C MET A 65 1.27 -3.69 1.13
N MET A 66 2.17 -3.07 0.35
CA MET A 66 2.57 -3.60 -0.96
C MET A 66 3.28 -4.95 -0.84
N LEU A 67 4.19 -5.11 0.12
CA LEU A 67 4.85 -6.40 0.38
C LEU A 67 3.86 -7.48 0.79
N ALA A 68 2.89 -7.15 1.65
CA ALA A 68 1.85 -8.09 2.06
C ALA A 68 0.97 -8.51 0.85
N TRP A 69 0.78 -7.65 -0.14
CA TRP A 69 -0.01 -7.95 -1.33
C TRP A 69 0.64 -8.97 -2.26
N GLU A 70 1.97 -8.99 -2.32
CA GLU A 70 2.73 -10.02 -3.06
C GLU A 70 2.40 -11.43 -2.54
N VAL A 71 2.35 -11.58 -1.20
CA VAL A 71 2.19 -12.87 -0.50
C VAL A 71 1.14 -12.77 0.63
N PRO A 72 -0.15 -12.64 0.27
CA PRO A 72 -1.22 -12.36 1.23
C PRO A 72 -1.59 -13.57 2.11
N SER A 73 -1.16 -14.78 1.72
CA SER A 73 -1.50 -16.04 2.40
C SER A 73 -0.47 -16.50 3.43
N SER A 74 0.55 -15.68 3.74
CA SER A 74 1.55 -16.07 4.73
C SER A 74 0.97 -15.97 6.15
N SER A 75 0.48 -17.10 6.69
CA SER A 75 0.09 -17.27 8.11
C SER A 75 1.24 -17.02 9.10
N SER A 76 2.44 -16.71 8.61
CA SER A 76 3.50 -16.21 9.46
C SER A 76 3.11 -14.80 9.85
N GLN A 77 2.72 -14.64 11.12
CA GLN A 77 3.00 -13.46 11.92
C GLN A 77 4.05 -12.61 11.19
N LEU A 78 3.69 -11.39 10.79
CA LEU A 78 4.52 -10.41 10.06
C LEU A 78 5.85 -10.06 10.79
N THR A 79 6.51 -11.01 11.44
CA THR A 79 7.94 -11.32 11.25
C THR A 79 8.26 -11.61 9.78
N VAL A 80 7.77 -10.79 8.85
CA VAL A 80 8.65 -10.41 7.75
C VAL A 80 9.77 -9.75 8.52
N LYS A 81 10.89 -10.48 8.72
CA LYS A 81 12.18 -9.82 8.58
C LYS A 81 12.03 -9.16 7.22
N VAL A 82 11.52 -7.92 7.21
CA VAL A 82 11.58 -7.06 6.05
C VAL A 82 13.06 -6.88 5.94
N ASP A 83 13.65 -7.85 5.25
CA ASP A 83 15.04 -7.87 4.94
C ASP A 83 15.28 -6.49 4.34
N VAL A 84 16.40 -5.87 4.71
CA VAL A 84 16.71 -4.52 4.26
C VAL A 84 16.59 -4.39 2.72
N ASP A 85 16.64 -5.53 2.03
CA ASP A 85 16.54 -5.73 0.58
C ASP A 85 15.15 -6.16 0.06
N SER A 86 14.09 -6.15 0.87
CA SER A 86 12.73 -6.47 0.40
C SER A 86 12.26 -5.43 -0.61
N THR A 87 11.86 -5.89 -1.79
CA THR A 87 11.43 -5.03 -2.90
C THR A 87 10.01 -5.34 -3.35
N VAL A 88 9.31 -4.31 -3.82
CA VAL A 88 7.94 -4.39 -4.34
C VAL A 88 7.94 -4.55 -5.86
N SER A 89 7.02 -5.36 -6.41
CA SER A 89 6.81 -5.46 -7.86
C SER A 89 5.86 -4.39 -8.39
N LEU A 90 5.85 -4.21 -9.71
CA LEU A 90 4.89 -3.33 -10.39
C LEU A 90 3.43 -3.71 -10.06
N GLU A 91 3.14 -5.00 -9.93
CA GLU A 91 1.78 -5.49 -9.69
C GLU A 91 1.28 -5.02 -8.33
N ALA A 92 2.03 -5.26 -7.25
CA ALA A 92 1.68 -4.79 -5.92
C ALA A 92 1.64 -3.26 -5.82
N PHE A 93 2.60 -2.57 -6.45
CA PHE A 93 2.63 -1.12 -6.50
C PHE A 93 1.36 -0.56 -7.18
N SER A 94 0.99 -1.08 -8.35
CA SER A 94 -0.17 -0.62 -9.11
C SER A 94 -1.51 -0.85 -8.41
N ARG A 95 -1.57 -1.77 -7.45
CA ARG A 95 -2.78 -2.08 -6.67
C ARG A 95 -2.95 -1.22 -5.43
N ILE A 96 -1.86 -0.97 -4.70
CA ILE A 96 -1.91 -0.25 -3.42
C ILE A 96 -1.61 1.24 -3.59
N ALA A 97 -0.64 1.62 -4.43
CA ALA A 97 -0.20 3.01 -4.55
C ALA A 97 -1.32 3.98 -4.97
N PRO A 98 -2.25 3.65 -5.89
CA PRO A 98 -3.33 4.56 -6.27
C PRO A 98 -4.31 4.90 -5.14
N ALA A 99 -4.33 4.12 -4.05
CA ALA A 99 -5.13 4.45 -2.87
C ALA A 99 -4.53 5.58 -2.02
N ILE A 100 -3.31 6.02 -2.33
CA ILE A 100 -2.69 7.22 -1.78
C ILE A 100 -3.14 8.39 -2.66
N PRO A 101 -3.91 9.37 -2.14
CA PRO A 101 -4.48 10.45 -2.96
C PRO A 101 -3.45 11.22 -3.80
N THR A 102 -2.21 11.32 -3.33
CA THR A 102 -1.10 12.01 -4.03
C THR A 102 -0.53 11.19 -5.20
N ILE A 103 -0.78 9.87 -5.26
CA ILE A 103 -0.31 8.95 -6.31
C ILE A 103 -1.50 8.50 -7.20
N ALA A 104 -2.70 9.06 -7.00
CA ALA A 104 -3.97 8.51 -7.49
C ALA A 104 -4.15 8.46 -9.02
N ASP A 105 -3.28 9.11 -9.81
CA ASP A 105 -3.35 9.00 -11.27
C ASP A 105 -2.70 7.69 -11.77
N VAL A 106 -3.54 6.75 -12.21
CA VAL A 106 -3.15 5.42 -12.69
C VAL A 106 -2.24 5.45 -13.92
N VAL A 107 -2.31 6.49 -14.76
CA VAL A 107 -1.40 6.64 -15.91
C VAL A 107 0.01 7.00 -15.42
N THR A 108 0.09 7.68 -14.28
CA THR A 108 1.35 8.05 -13.65
C THR A 108 1.96 6.89 -12.87
N SER A 109 1.18 5.93 -12.34
CA SER A 109 1.69 4.88 -11.44
C SER A 109 2.69 3.91 -12.09
N SER A 110 2.38 3.38 -13.29
CA SER A 110 3.30 2.48 -14.00
C SER A 110 4.55 3.22 -14.48
N ASN A 111 4.39 4.42 -15.04
CA ASN A 111 5.51 5.27 -15.46
C ASN A 111 6.40 5.65 -14.27
N LEU A 112 5.78 5.96 -13.12
CA LEU A 112 6.47 6.27 -11.88
C LEU A 112 7.25 5.05 -11.39
N PHE A 113 6.64 3.86 -11.40
CA PHE A 113 7.32 2.64 -11.02
C PHE A 113 8.56 2.38 -11.88
N ASP A 114 8.45 2.56 -13.20
CA ASP A 114 9.58 2.39 -14.12
C ASP A 114 10.72 3.35 -13.79
N VAL A 115 10.40 4.63 -13.51
CA VAL A 115 11.40 5.61 -13.08
C VAL A 115 12.07 5.20 -11.77
N LEU A 116 11.26 4.82 -10.76
CA LEU A 116 11.77 4.47 -9.44
C LEU A 116 12.52 3.13 -9.41
N SER A 117 12.22 2.21 -10.33
CA SER A 117 12.81 0.86 -10.37
C SER A 117 13.85 0.66 -11.48
N SER A 118 14.14 1.71 -12.25
CA SER A 118 15.04 1.68 -13.40
C SER A 118 16.44 1.15 -13.08
N THR A 119 16.99 1.47 -11.91
CA THR A 119 18.33 1.03 -11.47
C THR A 119 18.32 -0.26 -10.67
N THR A 120 17.15 -0.85 -10.41
CA THR A 120 16.95 -1.96 -9.47
C THR A 120 16.28 -3.16 -10.13
N GLY A 121 16.34 -3.24 -11.47
CA GLY A 121 15.86 -4.42 -12.21
C GLY A 121 14.35 -4.62 -12.16
N GLY A 122 13.56 -3.54 -12.13
CA GLY A 122 12.09 -3.63 -12.11
C GLY A 122 11.53 -4.07 -10.76
N ARG A 123 12.26 -3.77 -9.69
CA ARG A 123 11.88 -4.01 -8.29
C ARG A 123 12.08 -2.75 -7.50
N LEU A 124 11.07 -2.31 -6.75
CA LEU A 124 11.10 -1.04 -6.02
C LEU A 124 11.58 -1.25 -4.57
N PRO A 125 12.75 -0.74 -4.17
CA PRO A 125 13.23 -0.82 -2.80
C PRO A 125 12.64 0.31 -1.93
N PHE A 126 12.51 0.04 -0.63
CA PHE A 126 11.98 1.03 0.32
C PHE A 126 12.74 2.37 0.33
N PRO A 127 14.09 2.43 0.33
CA PRO A 127 14.79 3.72 0.36
C PRO A 127 14.47 4.65 -0.82
N VAL A 128 14.21 4.08 -2.00
CA VAL A 128 13.82 4.85 -3.19
C VAL A 128 12.40 5.38 -3.03
N TYR A 129 11.49 4.53 -2.56
CA TYR A 129 10.11 4.89 -2.27
C TYR A 129 9.98 5.96 -1.16
N ASP A 130 10.69 5.80 -0.05
CA ASP A 130 10.75 6.73 1.09
C ASP A 130 11.23 8.11 0.64
N LYS A 131 12.31 8.15 -0.14
CA LYS A 131 12.88 9.40 -0.68
C LYS A 131 11.91 10.11 -1.62
N TYR A 132 11.24 9.37 -2.50
CA TYR A 132 10.28 9.93 -3.45
C TYR A 132 9.11 10.61 -2.72
N LEU A 133 8.44 9.89 -1.83
CA LEU A 133 7.27 10.41 -1.10
C LEU A 133 7.64 11.55 -0.14
N ALA A 134 8.81 11.49 0.50
CA ALA A 134 9.30 12.60 1.32
C ALA A 134 9.58 13.88 0.48
N GLY A 135 9.90 13.73 -0.81
CA GLY A 135 10.08 14.84 -1.74
C GLY A 135 8.76 15.49 -2.19
N LEU A 136 7.69 14.70 -2.28
CA LEU A 136 6.36 15.21 -2.65
C LEU A 136 5.79 16.15 -1.57
N ASP A 137 5.97 15.82 -0.29
CA ASP A 137 5.54 16.68 0.83
C ASP A 137 6.26 18.05 0.84
N ARG A 138 7.52 18.07 0.40
CA ARG A 138 8.33 19.30 0.32
C ARG A 138 8.07 20.14 -0.92
N SER A 139 7.25 19.66 -1.84
CA SER A 139 6.82 20.41 -3.01
C SER A 139 5.44 20.98 -2.68
N PRO A 140 5.34 22.19 -2.08
CA PRO A 140 4.04 22.82 -1.96
C PRO A 140 3.48 22.95 -3.37
N SER A 141 2.23 22.53 -3.56
CA SER A 141 1.45 22.79 -4.76
C SER A 141 1.52 24.29 -5.06
N VAL A 142 2.47 24.70 -5.89
CA VAL A 142 2.35 25.94 -6.64
C VAL A 142 1.47 25.55 -7.81
N LEU A 143 0.17 25.80 -7.65
CA LEU A 143 -0.81 26.27 -8.64
C LEU A 143 -2.21 26.17 -8.02
#